data_AF-A0A562PNF2-F1
#
_entry.id   AF-A0A562PNF2-F1
#
_cell.length_a   1.000
_cell.length_b   1.000
_cell.length_c   1.000
_cell.angle_alpha   90.00
_cell.angle_beta   90.00
_cell.angle_gamma   90.00
#
_symmetry.space_group_name_H-M   'P 1'
#
loop_
_entity.id
_entity.type
_entity.pdbx_description
1 polymer ?
#
loop_
_entity_poly.entity_id
_entity_poly.type
_entity_poly.pdbx_seq_one_letter_code
_entity_poly.pdbx_strand_id
1 'polypeptide(L)'
;MHDYQRPPTLHRYGPRDELDLALTQGQFVLRPMAGFLTLSFSQAWDRQLFDLFGADACLVIHNTEEFGERIHRAVQRALPNWAGIDGAVEYGSRARLGAAFTMGTQDAAEQEWKFAWRPMHTQASLNPVVIRIGSIEQFAEVRAKDHYPA
;
A
#
# COMPACT_ATOMS: atom_id res chain seq x y z
N MET A 1 -16.17 18.11 3.13
CA MET A 1 -15.05 17.27 3.58
C MET A 1 -15.37 15.90 3.04
N HIS A 2 -14.75 15.46 1.93
CA HIS A 2 -14.93 14.09 1.46
C HIS A 2 -14.07 13.26 2.40
N ASP A 3 -14.71 12.62 3.36
CA ASP A 3 -14.08 11.62 4.22
C ASP A 3 -13.72 10.47 3.30
N TYR A 4 -12.45 10.35 2.93
CA TYR A 4 -11.98 9.20 2.16
C TYR A 4 -12.06 7.99 3.09
N GLN A 5 -13.21 7.33 3.09
CA GLN A 5 -13.38 6.08 3.84
C GLN A 5 -12.41 5.06 3.25
N ARG A 6 -11.60 4.45 4.12
CA ARG A 6 -10.72 3.36 3.71
C ARG A 6 -11.56 2.25 3.08
N PRO A 7 -11.07 1.64 1.99
CA PRO A 7 -11.76 0.52 1.38
C PRO A 7 -11.87 -0.63 2.40
N PRO A 8 -12.89 -1.49 2.31
CA PRO A 8 -13.03 -2.64 3.21
C PRO A 8 -11.91 -3.67 3.01
N THR A 9 -11.27 -3.68 1.84
CA THR A 9 -10.16 -4.57 1.53
C THR A 9 -9.03 -3.84 0.81
N LEU A 10 -7.79 -4.29 1.03
CA LEU A 10 -6.62 -3.85 0.27
C LEU A 10 -5.95 -5.06 -0.37
N HIS A 11 -5.47 -4.87 -1.58
CA HIS A 11 -4.89 -5.92 -2.40
C HIS A 11 -3.46 -5.56 -2.78
N ARG A 12 -2.53 -6.50 -2.65
CA ARG A 12 -1.16 -6.31 -3.10
C ARG A 12 -0.72 -7.49 -3.96
N TYR A 13 -0.48 -7.20 -5.23
CA TYR A 13 0.03 -8.17 -6.19
C TYR A 13 1.56 -8.21 -6.10
N GLY A 14 2.12 -9.43 -6.14
CA GLY A 14 3.57 -9.63 -6.14
C GLY A 14 3.95 -11.11 -6.11
N PRO A 15 5.26 -11.40 -6.02
CA PRO A 15 5.77 -12.76 -5.89
C PRO A 15 5.26 -13.43 -4.60
N ARG A 16 4.83 -14.68 -4.70
CA ARG A 16 4.29 -15.46 -3.57
C ARG A 16 5.21 -15.43 -2.34
N ASP A 17 6.51 -15.68 -2.50
CA ASP A 17 7.48 -15.65 -1.39
C ASP A 17 7.54 -14.30 -0.67
N GLU A 18 7.46 -13.18 -1.40
CA GLU A 18 7.43 -11.84 -0.79
C GLU A 18 6.12 -11.61 -0.03
N LEU A 19 5.00 -12.09 -0.58
CA LEU A 19 3.69 -11.93 0.04
C LEU A 19 3.51 -12.84 1.27
N ASP A 20 4.09 -14.03 1.29
CA ASP A 20 4.10 -14.89 2.48
C ASP A 20 4.94 -14.27 3.61
N LEU A 21 6.04 -13.56 3.30
CA LEU A 21 6.78 -12.75 4.28
C LEU A 21 5.95 -11.56 4.78
N ALA A 22 5.23 -10.89 3.88
CA ALA A 22 4.32 -9.81 4.26
C ALA A 22 3.19 -10.32 5.17
N LEU A 23 2.64 -11.50 4.88
CA LEU A 23 1.59 -12.15 5.65
C LEU A 23 2.07 -12.57 7.05
N THR A 24 3.15 -13.35 7.12
CA THR A 24 3.61 -14.01 8.35
C THR A 24 4.45 -13.08 9.24
N GLN A 25 5.22 -12.16 8.66
CA GLN A 25 6.10 -11.26 9.42
C GLN A 25 5.61 -9.81 9.42
N GLY A 26 4.61 -9.47 8.60
CA GLY A 26 4.21 -8.09 8.41
C GLY A 26 5.31 -7.27 7.75
N GLN A 27 6.15 -7.87 6.92
CA GLN A 27 7.30 -7.21 6.32
C GLN A 27 6.89 -6.43 5.06
N PHE A 28 7.11 -5.12 5.08
CA PHE A 28 6.83 -4.24 3.94
C PHE A 28 8.01 -3.34 3.63
N VAL A 29 8.23 -3.06 2.34
CA VAL A 29 9.26 -2.14 1.89
C VAL A 29 8.60 -0.84 1.44
N LEU A 30 8.89 0.25 2.14
CA LEU A 30 8.52 1.60 1.74
C LEU A 30 9.51 2.09 0.69
N ARG A 31 9.01 2.53 -0.47
CA ARG A 31 9.85 2.96 -1.59
C ARG A 31 9.74 4.46 -1.84
N PRO A 32 10.83 5.13 -2.25
CA PRO A 32 10.78 6.56 -2.55
C PRO A 32 9.99 6.84 -3.82
N MET A 33 9.00 7.74 -3.74
CA MET A 33 8.21 8.24 -4.87
C MET A 33 7.81 9.70 -4.62
N ALA A 34 8.08 10.59 -5.58
CA ALA A 34 7.65 11.99 -5.56
C ALA A 34 7.97 12.77 -4.25
N GLY A 35 9.07 12.46 -3.57
CA GLY A 35 9.46 13.10 -2.31
C GLY A 35 8.91 12.44 -1.03
N PHE A 36 8.23 11.30 -1.17
CA PHE A 36 7.65 10.52 -0.09
C PHE A 36 8.26 9.12 -0.08
N LEU A 37 8.21 8.45 1.07
CA LEU A 37 8.25 6.99 1.11
C LEU A 37 6.83 6.46 1.01
N THR A 38 6.55 5.57 0.07
CA THR A 38 5.20 5.11 -0.23
C THR A 38 5.04 3.61 -0.11
N LEU A 39 3.80 3.20 0.14
CA LEU A 39 3.33 1.83 0.10
C LEU A 39 1.99 1.79 -0.62
N SER A 40 1.93 1.03 -1.71
CA SER A 40 0.79 1.01 -2.63
C SER A 40 0.03 -0.30 -2.55
N PHE A 41 -1.28 -0.20 -2.68
CA PHE A 41 -2.23 -1.31 -2.71
C PHE A 41 -3.33 -1.00 -3.72
N SER A 42 -3.98 -2.02 -4.27
CA SER A 42 -5.20 -1.86 -5.04
C SER A 42 -6.44 -2.00 -4.16
N GLN A 43 -7.47 -1.21 -4.44
CA GLN A 43 -8.74 -1.24 -3.71
C GLN A 43 -9.64 -2.40 -4.15
N ALA A 44 -9.37 -2.99 -5.32
CA ALA A 44 -10.16 -4.08 -5.88
C ALA A 44 -9.28 -5.28 -6.28
N TRP A 45 -9.89 -6.46 -6.17
CA TRP A 45 -9.36 -7.66 -6.79
C TRP A 45 -9.62 -7.60 -8.30
N ASP A 46 -8.57 -7.68 -9.10
CA ASP A 46 -8.67 -7.76 -10.55
C ASP A 46 -7.58 -8.71 -11.08
N ARG A 47 -8.01 -9.69 -11.87
CA ARG A 47 -7.12 -10.67 -12.50
C ARG A 47 -6.17 -10.01 -13.49
N GLN A 48 -6.57 -8.92 -14.13
CA GLN A 48 -5.73 -8.19 -15.08
C GLN A 48 -4.52 -7.56 -14.38
N LEU A 49 -4.64 -7.23 -13.08
CA LEU A 49 -3.52 -6.68 -12.31
C LEU A 49 -2.43 -7.71 -12.03
N PHE A 50 -2.74 -9.01 -12.02
CA PHE A 50 -1.69 -10.04 -11.97
C PHE A 50 -0.80 -9.97 -13.21
N ASP A 51 -1.40 -9.82 -14.39
CA ASP A 51 -0.66 -9.72 -15.64
C ASP A 51 0.08 -8.38 -15.75
N LEU A 52 -0.54 -7.28 -15.29
CA LEU A 52 0.07 -5.94 -15.27
C LEU A 52 1.32 -5.89 -14.38
N PHE A 53 1.25 -6.47 -13.18
CA PHE A 53 2.36 -6.46 -12.21
C PHE A 53 3.30 -7.66 -12.34
N GLY A 54 3.03 -8.61 -13.26
CA GLY A 54 3.78 -9.85 -13.37
C GLY A 54 3.75 -10.69 -12.09
N ALA A 55 2.63 -10.63 -11.37
CA ALA A 55 2.45 -11.29 -10.08
C ALA A 55 1.85 -12.70 -10.24
N ASP A 56 2.26 -13.62 -9.39
CA ASP A 56 1.70 -14.97 -9.27
C ASP A 56 0.71 -15.08 -8.10
N ALA A 57 0.76 -14.15 -7.15
CA ALA A 57 -0.07 -14.10 -5.97
C ALA A 57 -0.53 -12.67 -5.63
N CYS A 58 -1.57 -12.61 -4.78
CA CYS A 58 -2.14 -11.38 -4.25
C CYS A 58 -2.42 -11.53 -2.76
N LEU A 59 -1.87 -10.62 -1.96
CA LEU A 59 -2.17 -10.47 -0.54
C LEU A 59 -3.45 -9.64 -0.42
N VAL A 60 -4.48 -10.24 0.16
CA VAL A 60 -5.76 -9.61 0.47
C VAL A 60 -5.81 -9.30 1.95
N ILE A 61 -6.03 -8.04 2.29
CA ILE A 61 -6.13 -7.54 3.67
C ILE A 61 -7.59 -7.17 3.92
N HIS A 62 -8.23 -7.82 4.88
CA HIS A 62 -9.66 -7.70 5.19
C HIS A 62 -9.97 -6.71 6.30
N ASN A 63 -8.97 -6.31 7.10
CA ASN A 63 -9.11 -5.27 8.13
C ASN A 63 -8.14 -4.12 7.84
N THR A 64 -8.58 -3.18 7.00
CA THR A 64 -7.75 -2.08 6.51
C THR A 64 -7.49 -1.02 7.58
N GLU A 65 -8.38 -0.89 8.56
CA GLU A 65 -8.20 0.01 9.72
C GLU A 65 -7.08 -0.50 10.62
N GLU A 66 -7.17 -1.75 11.09
CA GLU A 66 -6.15 -2.35 11.95
C GLU A 66 -4.80 -2.42 11.22
N PHE A 67 -4.81 -2.76 9.93
CA PHE A 67 -3.60 -2.75 9.11
C PHE A 67 -2.97 -1.36 9.02
N GLY A 68 -3.78 -0.34 8.71
CA GLY A 68 -3.31 1.05 8.61
C GLY A 68 -2.69 1.54 9.91
N GLU A 69 -3.35 1.32 11.05
CA GLU A 69 -2.82 1.69 12.36
C GLU A 69 -1.47 1.01 12.68
N ARG A 70 -1.38 -0.30 12.42
CA ARG A 70 -0.14 -1.07 12.65
C ARG A 70 1.00 -0.58 11.76
N ILE A 71 0.71 -0.27 10.50
CA ILE A 71 1.67 0.31 9.54
C ILE A 71 2.13 1.69 10.01
N HIS A 72 1.22 2.62 10.30
CA HIS A 72 1.59 3.96 10.79
C HIS A 72 2.43 3.88 12.06
N ARG A 73 2.07 3.00 13.00
CA ARG A 73 2.83 2.78 14.24
C ARG A 73 4.21 2.19 13.98
N ALA A 74 4.37 1.29 13.02
CA ALA A 74 5.67 0.75 12.64
C ALA A 74 6.56 1.81 11.98
N VAL A 75 6.00 2.62 11.06
CA VAL A 75 6.74 3.72 10.43
C VAL A 75 7.14 4.77 11.46
N GLN A 76 6.23 5.17 12.37
CA GLN A 76 6.56 6.15 13.41
C GLN A 76 7.72 5.69 14.31
N ARG A 77 7.83 4.38 14.57
CA ARG A 77 8.96 3.80 15.31
C ARG A 77 10.25 3.78 14.50
N ALA A 78 10.18 3.44 13.20
CA ALA A 78 11.35 3.36 12.33
C ALA A 78 11.87 4.73 11.87
N LEU A 79 10.96 5.68 11.68
CA LEU A 79 11.17 7.01 11.11
C LEU A 79 10.50 8.06 12.02
N PRO A 80 11.11 8.41 13.16
CA PRO A 80 10.59 9.48 14.01
C PRO A 80 10.57 10.80 13.25
N ASN A 81 9.57 11.64 13.48
CA ASN A 81 9.38 12.96 12.84
C ASN A 81 9.03 12.89 11.33
N TRP A 82 8.36 11.82 10.91
CA TRP A 82 7.74 11.73 9.59
C TRP A 82 6.21 11.85 9.71
N ALA A 83 5.61 12.60 8.81
CA ALA A 83 4.16 12.72 8.70
C ALA A 83 3.65 11.69 7.69
N GLY A 84 2.77 10.81 8.15
CA GLY A 84 2.09 9.82 7.31
C GLY A 84 0.72 10.31 6.87
N ILE A 85 0.37 10.05 5.61
CA ILE A 85 -0.95 10.23 5.04
C ILE A 85 -1.31 8.97 4.26
N ASP A 86 -2.58 8.61 4.24
CA ASP A 86 -3.09 7.53 3.41
C ASP A 86 -4.38 7.95 2.70
N GLY A 87 -4.60 7.41 1.49
CA GLY A 87 -5.75 7.81 0.68
C GLY A 87 -5.76 7.17 -0.70
N ALA A 88 -6.90 7.26 -1.37
CA ALA A 88 -7.02 6.88 -2.76
C ALA A 88 -6.25 7.86 -3.66
N VAL A 89 -5.67 7.32 -4.72
CA VAL A 89 -5.03 8.10 -5.78
C VAL A 89 -6.11 8.74 -6.68
N GLU A 90 -5.94 10.00 -7.05
CA GLU A 90 -6.80 10.68 -8.02
C GLU A 90 -6.16 10.59 -9.42
N TYR A 91 -6.97 10.18 -10.40
CA TYR A 91 -6.53 9.92 -11.77
C TYR A 91 -6.95 11.03 -12.72
N GLY A 92 -6.05 11.43 -13.63
CA GLY A 92 -6.33 12.42 -14.67
C GLY A 92 -6.52 13.86 -14.19
N SER A 93 -6.40 14.10 -12.88
CA SER A 93 -6.48 15.42 -12.28
C SER A 93 -5.52 15.49 -11.10
N ARG A 94 -5.05 16.71 -10.77
CA ARG A 94 -4.12 16.91 -9.66
C ARG A 94 -4.81 16.53 -8.35
N ALA A 95 -4.23 15.57 -7.65
CA ALA A 95 -4.80 15.10 -6.41
C ALA A 95 -4.69 16.15 -5.30
N ARG A 96 -5.72 16.27 -4.46
CA ARG A 96 -5.71 17.16 -3.29
C ARG A 96 -4.63 16.78 -2.27
N LEU A 97 -4.29 15.50 -2.21
CA LEU A 97 -3.23 14.95 -1.34
C LEU A 97 -1.81 15.19 -1.89
N GLY A 98 -1.69 15.73 -3.10
CA GLY A 98 -0.42 16.14 -3.71
C GLY A 98 0.08 15.19 -4.81
N ALA A 99 1.29 15.45 -5.28
CA ALA A 99 1.86 14.77 -6.46
C ALA A 99 2.01 13.26 -6.27
N ALA A 100 2.26 12.77 -5.04
CA ALA A 100 2.35 11.34 -4.77
C ALA A 100 1.02 10.59 -5.01
N PHE A 101 -0.12 11.29 -4.94
CA PHE A 101 -1.46 10.75 -5.11
C PHE A 101 -2.07 11.10 -6.47
N THR A 102 -1.29 11.70 -7.37
CA THR A 102 -1.74 12.06 -8.72
C THR A 102 -1.20 11.05 -9.72
N MET A 103 -2.07 10.32 -10.42
CA MET A 103 -1.67 9.38 -11.47
C MET A 103 -2.38 9.69 -12.80
N GLY A 104 -1.87 9.11 -13.89
CA GLY A 104 -2.45 9.29 -15.22
C GLY A 104 -3.78 8.52 -15.36
N THR A 105 -4.66 8.94 -16.27
CA THR A 105 -5.90 8.19 -16.55
C THR A 105 -5.66 6.76 -17.03
N GLN A 106 -4.49 6.51 -17.64
CA GLN A 106 -4.05 5.18 -18.08
C GLN A 106 -3.86 4.20 -16.90
N ASP A 107 -3.56 4.70 -15.71
CA ASP A 107 -3.28 3.92 -14.50
C ASP A 107 -4.54 3.69 -13.65
N ALA A 108 -5.70 4.19 -14.11
CA ALA A 108 -6.96 4.14 -13.35
C ALA A 108 -7.44 2.71 -13.08
N ALA A 109 -7.00 1.74 -13.89
CA ALA A 109 -7.30 0.33 -13.69
C ALA A 109 -6.72 -0.22 -12.37
N GLU A 110 -5.65 0.38 -11.84
CA GLU A 110 -4.98 -0.08 -10.61
C GLU A 110 -5.80 0.18 -9.35
N GLN A 111 -6.73 1.14 -9.40
CA GLN A 111 -7.57 1.59 -8.27
C GLN A 111 -6.76 1.74 -6.99
N GLU A 112 -5.69 2.51 -7.06
CA GLU A 112 -4.62 2.53 -6.06
C GLU A 112 -5.05 3.26 -4.77
N TRP A 113 -4.85 2.59 -3.63
CA TRP A 113 -4.78 3.18 -2.30
C TRP A 113 -3.32 3.27 -1.87
N LYS A 114 -2.88 4.47 -1.50
CA LYS A 114 -1.48 4.76 -1.22
C LYS A 114 -1.31 5.24 0.20
N PHE A 115 -0.36 4.65 0.90
CA PHE A 115 0.21 5.22 2.11
C PHE A 115 1.48 5.97 1.72
N ALA A 116 1.67 7.18 2.25
CA ALA A 116 2.80 8.02 1.96
C ALA A 116 3.30 8.71 3.23
N TRP A 117 4.62 8.69 3.44
CA TRP A 117 5.28 9.38 4.53
C TRP A 117 6.27 10.38 3.97
N ARG A 118 6.26 11.59 4.52
CA ARG A 118 7.25 12.62 4.22
C ARG A 118 8.01 13.02 5.47
N PRO A 119 9.31 13.33 5.34
CA PRO A 119 10.07 13.89 6.44
C PRO A 119 9.56 15.30 6.78
N MET A 120 9.53 15.65 8.06
CA MET A 120 9.20 17.02 8.49
C MET A 120 10.40 17.98 8.40
N HIS A 121 11.59 17.47 8.09
CA HIS A 121 12.81 18.24 7.89
C HIS A 121 13.37 18.04 6.47
N THR A 122 13.96 19.08 5.90
CA THR A 122 14.42 19.14 4.50
C THR A 122 15.67 18.31 4.18
N GLN A 123 16.36 17.73 5.17
CA GLN A 123 17.62 16.99 4.99
C GLN A 123 17.49 15.46 5.03
N ALA A 124 16.29 14.90 5.14
CA ALA A 124 16.15 13.45 5.22
C ALA A 124 16.37 12.77 3.87
N SER A 125 17.20 11.72 3.85
CA SER A 125 17.38 10.87 2.68
C SER A 125 16.17 9.96 2.48
N LEU A 126 15.69 9.87 1.24
CA LEU A 126 14.58 9.02 0.83
C LEU A 126 15.07 7.63 0.41
N ASN A 127 15.75 6.92 1.32
CA ASN A 127 16.19 5.55 1.06
C ASN A 127 15.03 4.57 1.28
N PRO A 128 14.93 3.46 0.52
CA PRO A 128 13.95 2.43 0.82
C PRO A 128 14.08 1.92 2.25
N VAL A 129 12.95 1.76 2.95
CA VAL A 129 12.93 1.33 4.35
C VAL A 129 12.08 0.08 4.49
N VAL A 130 12.64 -0.95 5.13
CA VAL A 130 11.89 -2.15 5.50
C VAL A 130 11.26 -1.94 6.87
N ILE A 131 9.94 -2.12 6.96
CA ILE A 131 9.19 -2.10 8.22
C ILE A 131 8.61 -3.47 8.50
N ARG A 132 8.37 -3.75 9.79
CA ARG A 132 7.73 -4.98 10.27
C ARG A 132 6.58 -4.63 11.20
N ILE A 133 5.39 -5.15 10.88
CA ILE A 133 4.17 -4.90 11.67
C ILE A 133 3.70 -6.12 12.49
N GLY A 134 4.43 -7.24 12.39
CA GLY A 134 4.03 -8.54 12.94
C GLY A 134 3.08 -9.28 12.00
N SER A 135 2.78 -10.54 12.32
CA SER A 135 1.86 -11.36 11.51
C SER A 135 0.51 -10.65 11.34
N ILE A 136 -0.01 -10.73 10.12
CA ILE A 136 -1.33 -10.24 9.72
C ILE A 136 -2.25 -11.38 9.27
N GLU A 137 -1.85 -12.65 9.46
CA GLU A 137 -2.63 -13.85 9.09
C GLU A 137 -4.04 -13.87 9.67
N GLN A 138 -4.25 -13.18 10.80
CA GLN A 138 -5.56 -13.10 11.46
C GLN A 138 -6.60 -12.28 10.67
N PHE A 139 -6.17 -11.40 9.75
CA PHE A 139 -7.06 -10.54 8.96
C PHE A 139 -6.59 -10.36 7.51
N ALA A 140 -5.64 -11.18 7.05
CA ALA A 140 -5.14 -11.15 5.69
C ALA A 140 -4.84 -12.57 5.21
N GLU A 141 -4.82 -12.76 3.90
CA GLU A 141 -4.53 -14.03 3.25
C GLU A 141 -3.83 -13.80 1.92
N VAL A 142 -3.05 -14.77 1.46
CA VAL A 142 -2.42 -14.72 0.13
C VAL A 142 -3.14 -15.69 -0.80
N ARG A 143 -3.67 -15.16 -1.89
CA ARG A 143 -4.43 -15.88 -2.92
C ARG A 143 -3.61 -15.96 -4.20
N ALA A 144 -3.67 -17.10 -4.89
CA ALA A 144 -3.06 -17.26 -6.21
C ALA A 144 -3.96 -16.65 -7.31
N LYS A 145 -3.41 -16.48 -8.51
CA LYS A 145 -4.16 -16.02 -9.68
C LYS A 145 -5.40 -16.87 -10.01
N ASP A 146 -5.34 -18.18 -9.74
CA ASP A 146 -6.42 -19.14 -9.99
C ASP A 146 -7.47 -19.20 -8.86
N HIS A 147 -7.37 -18.34 -7.85
CA HIS A 147 -8.39 -18.27 -6.82
C HIS A 147 -9.70 -17.69 -7.39
N TYR A 148 -10.77 -18.49 -7.36
CA TYR A 148 -12.12 -18.07 -7.70
C TYR A 148 -12.81 -17.56 -6.43
N PRO A 149 -13.06 -16.24 -6.29
CA PRO A 149 -13.96 -15.77 -5.24
C PRO A 149 -15.36 -16.35 -5.49
N ALA A 150 -15.92 -17.03 -4.48
CA ALA A 150 -17.25 -17.64 -4.52
C ALA A 150 -18.36 -16.59 -4.51
#